data_AF-A0A3D0HA88-F1
#
_entry.id   AF-A0A3D0HA88-F1
#
_cell.length_a   1.000
_cell.length_b   1.000
_cell.length_c   1.000
_cell.angle_alpha   90.00
_cell.angle_beta   90.00
_cell.angle_gamma   90.00
#
_symmetry.space_group_name_H-M   'P 1'
#
loop_
_entity.id
_entity.type
_entity.pdbx_description
1 polymer ?
#
loop_
_entity_poly.entity_id
_entity_poly.type
_entity_poly.pdbx_seq_one_letter_code
_entity_poly.pdbx_strand_id
1 'polypeptide(L)' 'MLREPAQGRGAWLRADGSRMATLDFEGVHAIGPAFADQIFRVFQRDHPEVQLSCANASMDVEKAIRIARVSL' A
#
# COMPACT_ATOMS: atom_id res chain seq x y z
N MET A 1 17.76 -48.45 -21.99
CA MET A 1 17.90 -47.43 -20.92
C MET A 1 17.31 -46.14 -21.46
N LEU A 2 16.01 -45.92 -21.28
CA LEU A 2 15.30 -44.70 -21.66
C LEU A 2 14.90 -44.01 -20.35
N ARG A 3 15.40 -42.79 -20.13
CA ARG A 3 14.86 -41.87 -19.14
C ARG A 3 14.79 -40.49 -19.78
N GLU A 4 13.61 -40.14 -20.26
CA GLU A 4 13.25 -38.77 -20.65
C GLU A 4 12.64 -38.09 -19.42
N PRO A 5 13.18 -36.99 -18.88
CA PRO A 5 12.55 -36.28 -17.78
C PRO A 5 11.49 -35.29 -18.29
N ALA A 6 10.28 -35.51 -17.79
CA ALA A 6 9.27 -34.53 -17.36
C ALA A 6 8.99 -33.29 -18.23
N GLN A 7 7.83 -33.33 -18.91
CA GLN A 7 7.11 -32.19 -19.47
C GLN A 7 6.80 -31.19 -18.33
N GLY A 8 7.59 -30.11 -18.22
CA GLY A 8 7.37 -29.06 -17.22
C GLY A 8 6.12 -28.25 -17.53
N ARG A 9 4.99 -28.56 -16.89
CA ARG A 9 3.83 -27.67 -16.85
C ARG A 9 4.19 -26.49 -15.96
N GLY A 10 4.40 -25.32 -16.57
CA GLY A 10 4.63 -24.08 -15.84
C GLY A 10 3.48 -23.81 -14.87
N ALA A 11 3.74 -23.98 -13.58
CA ALA A 11 2.82 -23.59 -12.53
C ALA A 11 2.87 -22.06 -12.43
N TRP A 12 1.93 -21.38 -13.08
CA TRP A 12 1.66 -19.97 -12.83
C TRP A 12 1.00 -19.87 -11.45
N LEU A 13 1.81 -19.82 -10.40
CA LEU A 13 1.33 -19.40 -9.09
C LEU A 13 0.83 -17.96 -9.27
N ARG A 14 -0.50 -17.77 -9.22
CA ARG A 14 -1.05 -16.43 -9.06
C ARG A 14 -0.68 -16.01 -7.65
N ALA A 15 0.42 -15.27 -7.51
CA ALA A 15 0.74 -14.57 -6.28
C ALA A 15 -0.51 -13.78 -5.88
N ASP A 16 -0.96 -14.00 -4.65
CA ASP A 16 -2.10 -13.30 -4.09
C ASP A 16 -1.88 -11.79 -4.25
N GLY A 17 -2.81 -11.12 -4.93
CA GLY A 17 -2.60 -9.80 -5.52
C GLY A 17 -2.51 -8.63 -4.53
N SER A 18 -2.32 -8.90 -3.23
CA SER A 18 -2.22 -7.85 -2.21
C SER A 18 -0.80 -7.29 -2.15
N ARG A 19 -0.68 -5.96 -2.20
CA ARG A 19 0.59 -5.24 -2.12
C ARG A 19 0.61 -4.42 -0.84
N MET A 20 1.69 -4.51 -0.06
CA MET A 20 1.84 -3.70 1.14
C MET A 20 2.80 -2.54 0.87
N ALA A 21 2.42 -1.34 1.26
CA ALA A 21 3.29 -0.17 1.24
C ALA A 21 3.27 0.55 2.59
N THR A 22 4.46 0.90 3.08
CA THR A 22 4.63 1.65 4.33
C THR A 22 5.10 3.05 4.01
N LEU A 23 4.35 4.04 4.51
CA LEU A 23 4.71 5.44 4.48
C LEU A 23 5.42 5.76 5.80
N ASP A 24 6.72 5.97 5.74
CA ASP A 24 7.51 6.40 6.88
C ASP A 24 7.56 7.93 6.95
N PHE A 25 7.21 8.47 8.10
CA PHE A 25 7.13 9.91 8.37
C PHE A 25 8.21 10.38 9.35
N GLU A 26 9.31 9.63 9.50
CA GLU A 26 10.43 10.05 10.34
C GLU A 26 10.93 11.43 9.92
N GLY A 27 11.00 12.36 10.88
CA GLY A 27 11.38 13.75 10.63
C GLY A 27 10.31 14.61 9.94
N VAL A 28 9.12 14.07 9.63
CA VAL A 28 8.02 14.83 9.04
C VAL A 28 7.13 15.38 10.14
N HIS A 29 7.15 16.71 10.32
CA HIS A 29 6.39 17.37 11.38
C HIS A 29 4.90 17.51 11.04
N ALA A 30 4.54 17.74 9.78
CA ALA A 30 3.15 17.87 9.33
C ALA A 30 3.04 17.60 7.81
N ILE A 31 1.83 17.24 7.35
CA ILE A 31 1.49 17.12 5.92
C ILE A 31 0.26 17.98 5.60
N GLY A 32 0.23 18.51 4.38
CA GLY A 32 -0.90 19.31 3.91
C GLY A 32 -2.16 18.48 3.62
N PRO A 33 -3.36 19.09 3.70
CA PRO A 33 -4.63 18.40 3.49
C PRO A 33 -4.75 17.78 2.09
N ALA A 34 -4.25 18.46 1.06
CA ALA A 34 -4.27 17.94 -0.31
C ALA A 34 -3.41 16.68 -0.49
N PHE A 35 -2.25 16.62 0.15
CA PHE A 35 -1.39 15.43 0.13
C PHE A 35 -2.07 14.27 0.85
N ALA A 36 -2.61 14.52 2.05
CA ALA A 36 -3.32 13.50 2.80
C ALA A 36 -4.51 12.94 2.01
N ASP A 37 -5.29 13.81 1.35
CA ASP A 37 -6.41 13.40 0.50
C ASP A 37 -5.95 12.54 -0.69
N GLN A 38 -4.90 12.97 -1.38
CA GLN A 38 -4.39 12.26 -2.54
C GLN A 38 -3.93 10.84 -2.20
N ILE A 39 -3.26 10.65 -1.06
CA ILE A 39 -2.72 9.35 -0.67
C ILE A 39 -3.79 8.48 0.01
N PHE A 40 -4.50 9.01 1.00
CA PHE A 40 -5.36 8.21 1.86
C PHE A 40 -6.81 8.10 1.36
N ARG A 41 -7.21 8.91 0.37
CA ARG A 41 -8.53 8.82 -0.26
C ARG A 41 -8.43 8.43 -1.72
N VAL A 42 -7.78 9.24 -2.55
CA VAL A 42 -7.76 9.02 -4.01
C VAL A 42 -6.96 7.77 -4.36
N PHE A 43 -5.71 7.68 -3.92
CA PHE A 43 -4.86 6.53 -4.23
C PHE A 43 -5.41 5.23 -3.64
N GLN A 44 -5.87 5.21 -2.38
CA GLN A 44 -6.46 3.99 -1.80
C GLN A 44 -7.75 3.54 -2.51
N ARG A 45 -8.55 4.47 -3.03
CA ARG A 45 -9.74 4.15 -3.83
C ARG A 45 -9.37 3.57 -5.19
N ASP A 46 -8.38 4.15 -5.86
CA ASP A 46 -7.94 3.72 -7.19
C ASP A 46 -7.08 2.43 -7.15
N HIS A 47 -6.43 2.15 -6.01
CA HIS A 47 -5.58 0.98 -5.80
C HIS A 47 -6.01 0.17 -4.55
N PRO A 48 -7.20 -0.46 -4.55
CA PRO A 48 -7.69 -1.22 -3.41
C PRO A 48 -6.83 -2.46 -3.10
N GLU A 49 -6.00 -2.91 -4.04
CA GLU A 49 -5.04 -3.99 -3.82
C GLU A 49 -3.84 -3.57 -2.96
N VAL A 50 -3.64 -2.26 -2.75
CA VAL A 50 -2.54 -1.72 -1.95
C VAL A 50 -2.99 -1.43 -0.52
N GLN A 51 -2.44 -2.17 0.44
CA GLN A 51 -2.58 -1.89 1.86
C GLN A 51 -1.53 -0.88 2.31
N LEU A 52 -2.00 0.30 2.76
CA LEU A 52 -1.13 1.35 3.30
C LEU A 52 -1.01 1.26 4.82
N SER A 53 0.22 1.21 5.31
CA SER A 53 0.57 1.42 6.72
C SER A 53 1.38 2.71 6.88
N CYS A 54 1.34 3.29 8.07
CA CYS A 54 2.09 4.52 8.40
C CYS A 54 3.05 4.22 9.56
N ALA A 55 4.28 4.69 9.47
CA ALA A 55 5.31 4.58 10.50
C ALA A 55 5.82 5.98 10.87
N ASN A 56 6.23 6.17 12.13
CA ASN A 56 6.86 7.40 12.62
C ASN A 56 6.06 8.70 12.37
N ALA A 57 4.73 8.61 12.29
CA ALA A 57 3.87 9.78 12.09
C ALA A 57 3.84 10.67 13.34
N SER A 58 4.07 11.97 13.15
CA SER A 58 3.82 12.97 14.18
C SER A 58 2.32 13.10 14.47
N MET A 59 1.95 13.68 15.61
CA MET A 59 0.54 13.96 15.94
C MET A 59 -0.17 14.80 14.86
N ASP A 60 0.54 15.73 14.21
CA ASP A 60 -0.03 16.58 13.16
C ASP A 60 -0.27 15.78 11.87
N VAL A 61 0.67 14.88 11.53
CA VAL A 61 0.52 13.93 10.43
C VAL A 61 -0.65 12.97 10.69
N GLU A 62 -0.73 12.38 11.88
CA GLU A 62 -1.84 11.50 12.26
C GLU A 62 -3.21 12.20 12.15
N LYS A 63 -3.27 13.47 12.56
CA LYS A 63 -4.48 14.28 12.44
C LYS A 63 -4.87 14.50 10.97
N ALA A 64 -3.91 14.84 10.10
CA ALA A 64 -4.16 15.01 8.68
C ALA A 64 -4.65 13.71 8.01
N ILE A 65 -4.03 12.57 8.35
CA ILE A 65 -4.46 11.24 7.88
C ILE A 65 -5.89 10.95 8.32
N ARG A 66 -6.23 11.21 9.59
CA ARG A 66 -7.59 10.98 10.12
C ARG A 66 -8.63 11.81 9.38
N ILE A 67 -8.34 13.08 9.10
CA ILE A 67 -9.25 13.97 8.38
C ILE A 67 -9.51 13.43 6.97
N ALA A 68 -8.45 13.08 6.23
CA ALA A 68 -8.57 12.57 4.87
C ALA A 68 -9.41 11.28 4.76
N ARG A 69 -9.39 10.43 5.80
CA ARG A 69 -10.15 9.16 5.83
C ARG A 69 -11.63 9.32 6.20
N VAL A 70 -11.99 10.38 6.92
CA VAL A 70 -13.36 10.59 7.42
C VAL A 70 -14.21 11.42 6.45
N SER A 71 -13.60 12.22 5.58
CA SER A 71 -14.31 13.03 4.59
C SER A 71 -15.04 12.14 3.56
N LEU A 72 -16.34 11.91 3.82
CA LEU A 72 -17.32 11.25 2.95
C LEU A 72 -17.52 11.99 1.62
#